data_AF-A0A7X8M1D3-F1
#
_entry.id   AF-A0A7X8M1D3-F1
#
_cell.length_a   1.000
_cell.length_b   1.000
_cell.length_c   1.000
_cell.angle_alpha   90.00
_cell.angle_beta   90.00
_cell.angle_gamma   90.00
#
_symmetry.space_group_name_H-M   'P 1'
#
loop_
_entity.id
_entity.type
_entity.pdbx_description
1 polymer ?
#
loop_
_entity_poly.entity_id
_entity_poly.type
_entity_poly.pdbx_seq_one_letter_code
_entity_poly.pdbx_strand_id
1 'polypeptide(L)' 'MMRSLWTAASGMKAMQFNVDTISNNLANVNTIGYKKEKA' A
#
# COMPACT_ATOMS: atom_id res chain seq x y z
N MET A 1 -13.40 -21.37 8.52
CA MET A 1 -12.35 -21.50 7.48
C MET A 1 -12.53 -20.50 6.33
N MET A 2 -13.74 -20.31 5.75
CA MET A 2 -13.94 -19.33 4.66
C MET A 2 -13.73 -17.86 5.07
N ARG A 3 -14.17 -17.46 6.26
CA ARG A 3 -13.99 -16.07 6.75
C ARG A 3 -12.54 -15.73 7.05
N SER A 4 -11.77 -16.68 7.62
CA SER A 4 -10.35 -16.48 7.92
C SER A 4 -9.51 -16.36 6.64
N LEU A 5 -9.85 -17.09 5.58
CA LEU A 5 -9.20 -16.95 4.29
C LEU A 5 -9.47 -15.59 3.66
N TRP A 6 -10.71 -15.09 3.77
CA TRP A 6 -11.09 -13.78 3.26
C TRP A 6 -10.43 -12.63 4.05
N THR A 7 -10.33 -12.76 5.38
CA THR A 7 -9.57 -11.82 6.22
C THR A 7 -8.07 -11.84 5.89
N ALA A 8 -7.48 -13.02 5.67
CA ALA A 8 -6.09 -13.14 5.26
C ALA A 8 -5.85 -12.53 3.87
N ALA A 9 -6.72 -12.82 2.89
CA ALA A 9 -6.63 -12.26 1.54
C ALA A 9 -6.80 -10.73 1.53
N SER A 10 -7.73 -10.19 2.31
CA SER A 10 -7.94 -8.75 2.45
C SER A 10 -6.79 -8.06 3.19
N GLY A 11 -6.22 -8.69 4.23
CA GLY A 11 -5.01 -8.20 4.90
C GLY A 11 -3.79 -8.20 3.98
N MET A 12 -3.64 -9.22 3.15
CA MET A 12 -2.55 -9.31 2.17
C MET A 12 -2.70 -8.25 1.06
N LYS A 13 -3.92 -7.99 0.59
CA LYS A 13 -4.20 -6.87 -0.32
C LYS A 13 -3.92 -5.51 0.32
N ALA A 14 -4.26 -5.33 1.58
CA ALA A 14 -3.94 -4.11 2.32
C ALA A 14 -2.42 -3.92 2.45
N MET A 15 -1.67 -5.00 2.73
CA MET A 15 -0.21 -4.96 2.75
C MET A 15 0.37 -4.61 1.38
N GLN A 16 -0.12 -5.23 0.30
CA GLN A 16 0.30 -4.91 -1.08
C GLN A 16 0.05 -3.43 -1.40
N PHE A 17 -1.14 -2.92 -1.08
CA PHE A 17 -1.49 -1.51 -1.28
C PHE A 17 -0.54 -0.57 -0.53
N ASN A 18 -0.24 -0.86 0.73
CA ASN A 18 0.72 -0.07 1.51
C ASN A 18 2.13 -0.09 0.90
N VAL A 19 2.60 -1.25 0.44
CA VAL A 19 3.90 -1.38 -0.24
C VAL A 19 3.93 -0.57 -1.53
N ASP A 20 2.85 -0.59 -2.32
CA ASP A 20 2.74 0.18 -3.55
C ASP A 20 2.73 1.70 -3.27
N THR A 21 2.05 2.15 -2.22
CA THR A 21 2.06 3.55 -1.78
C THR A 21 3.46 3.98 -1.31
N ILE A 22 4.15 3.14 -0.54
CA ILE A 22 5.52 3.42 -0.08
C ILE A 22 6.48 3.48 -1.28
N SER A 23 6.36 2.54 -2.22
CA SER A 23 7.17 2.49 -3.43
C SER A 23 7.00 3.76 -4.27
N ASN A 24 5.75 4.18 -4.50
CA ASN A 24 5.45 5.42 -5.21
C ASN A 24 5.98 6.65 -4.48
N ASN A 25 5.83 6.72 -3.16
CA ASN A 25 6.35 7.83 -2.36
C ASN A 25 7.87 7.89 -2.34
N LEU A 26 8.54 6.74 -2.37
CA LEU A 26 9.99 6.65 -2.39
C LEU A 26 10.55 7.02 -3.76
N ALA A 27 9.93 6.54 -4.84
CA ALA A 27 10.29 6.92 -6.20
C ALA A 27 10.12 8.43 -6.44
N ASN A 28 9.09 9.03 -5.84
CA ASN A 28 8.76 10.45 -5.97
C ASN A 28 9.30 11.32 -4.82
N VAL A 29 10.29 10.85 -4.06
CA VAL A 29 10.85 11.64 -2.96
C VAL A 29 11.58 12.91 -3.42
N ASN A 30 12.12 12.88 -4.64
CA ASN A 30 12.88 13.99 -5.24
C ASN A 30 12.07 14.83 -6.23
N THR A 31 10.77 14.53 -6.45
CA THR A 31 9.91 15.32 -7.33
C THR A 31 9.43 16.58 -6.58
N ILE A 32 9.81 17.75 -7.08
CA ILE A 32 9.44 19.04 -6.50
C ILE A 32 7.91 19.20 -6.57
N GLY A 33 7.25 19.34 -5.43
CA GLY A 33 5.79 19.50 -5.32
C GLY A 33 5.00 18.19 -5.16
N TYR A 34 5.66 17.03 -5.04
CA TYR A 34 4.99 15.76 -4.80
C TYR A 34 4.35 15.71 -3.40
N LYS A 35 3.03 15.45 -3.34
CA LYS A 35 2.31 15.20 -2.10
C LYS A 35 2.35 13.71 -1.81
N LYS A 36 2.99 13.32 -0.70
CA LYS A 36 3.02 11.92 -0.26
C LYS A 36 1.59 11.40 -0.11
N GLU A 37 1.28 10.33 -0.82
CA GLU A 37 0.05 9.58 -0.61
C GLU A 37 0.19 8.76 0.66
N LYS A 38 -0.87 8.72 1.48
CA LYS A 38 -0.94 7.85 2.66
C LYS A 38 -2.16 6.96 2.49
N ALA A 39 -1.96 5.67 2.75
CA ALA A 39 -3.03 4.69 2.88
C ALA A 39 -3.86 4.95 4.13
#